data_AF-A0A8J7HPD5-F1
#
_entry.id   AF-A0A8J7HPD5-F1
#
_cell.length_a   1.000
_cell.length_b   1.000
_cell.length_c   1.000
_cell.angle_alpha   90.00
_cell.angle_beta   90.00
_cell.angle_gamma   90.00
#
_symmetry.space_group_name_H-M   'P 1'
#
loop_
_entity.id
_entity.type
_entity.pdbx_description
1 polymer ?
#
loop_
_entity_poly.entity_id
_entity_poly.type
_entity_poly.pdbx_seq_one_letter_code
_entity_poly.pdbx_strand_id
1 'polypeptide(L)'
;MPVKWKFFLILILSILTTTGAGVYIAQQQQPVTVAEINDSQQHQFSTVQQSQEIIEYRERSHYQTIPLESITSGLQGSDPATLALNALEDQVSYAVKRKVEVDYPQRNQAFVTVTETQPNGNSPQVTKYRVEMTTFGRSLLVTSPPVWEIVWAGSQTQCQTGSRPNKNLTQSCH
;
A
#
# COMPACT_ATOMS: atom_id res chain seq x y z
N MET A 1 27.56 22.00 65.22
CA MET A 1 26.49 22.01 64.20
C MET A 1 25.36 21.09 64.66
N PRO A 2 24.10 21.46 64.47
CA PRO A 2 23.28 20.56 63.67
C PRO A 2 22.70 21.33 62.48
N VAL A 3 23.41 21.25 61.37
CA VAL A 3 22.98 21.69 60.02
C VAL A 3 21.77 20.88 59.51
N LYS A 4 21.24 19.97 60.33
CA LYS A 4 20.07 19.13 60.03
C LYS A 4 18.72 19.86 60.21
N TRP A 5 18.65 20.98 60.93
CA TRP A 5 17.36 21.69 61.12
C TRP A 5 17.00 22.58 59.92
N LYS A 6 17.99 23.21 59.27
CA LYS A 6 17.74 24.18 58.19
C LYS A 6 17.18 23.56 56.90
N PHE A 7 17.46 22.28 56.64
CA PHE A 7 16.91 21.58 55.47
C PHE A 7 15.46 21.10 55.69
N PHE A 8 15.01 20.95 56.93
CA PHE A 8 13.65 20.50 57.22
C PHE A 8 12.59 21.56 56.86
N LEU A 9 12.95 22.86 56.93
CA LEU A 9 12.06 23.96 56.57
C LEU A 9 11.89 24.14 55.06
N ILE A 10 12.83 23.66 54.23
CA ILE A 10 12.74 23.74 52.77
C ILE A 10 11.81 22.64 52.22
N LEU A 11 11.69 21.51 52.93
CA LEU A 11 10.84 20.40 52.50
C LEU A 11 9.33 20.69 52.65
N ILE A 12 8.94 21.59 53.56
CA ILE A 12 7.52 21.83 53.91
C ILE A 12 6.91 22.97 53.07
N LEU A 13 7.71 23.79 52.38
CA LEU A 13 7.23 24.98 51.65
C LEU A 13 6.93 24.76 50.15
N SER A 14 6.95 23.52 49.66
CA SER A 14 6.73 23.20 48.23
C SER A 14 5.30 22.74 47.93
N ILE A 15 4.30 23.39 48.51
CA ILE A 15 2.90 23.26 48.06
C ILE A 15 2.53 24.58 47.38
N LEU A 16 2.91 24.73 46.12
CA LEU A 16 2.34 25.76 45.26
C LEU A 16 1.00 25.24 44.72
N THR A 17 -0.07 25.85 45.18
CA THR A 17 -1.41 25.74 44.61
C THR A 17 -1.44 26.45 43.26
N THR A 18 -1.13 25.73 42.18
CA THR A 18 -1.40 26.21 40.82
C THR A 18 -2.89 26.02 40.53
N THR A 19 -3.70 27.03 40.84
CA THR A 19 -5.03 27.19 40.23
C THR A 19 -4.83 27.59 38.76
N GLY A 20 -4.63 26.59 37.91
CA GLY A 20 -4.75 26.77 36.46
C GLY A 20 -6.22 26.85 36.10
N ALA A 21 -6.67 28.02 35.66
CA ALA A 21 -7.97 28.16 35.03
C ALA A 21 -8.02 27.23 33.81
N GLY A 22 -8.83 26.18 33.89
CA GLY A 22 -9.15 25.36 32.74
C GLY A 22 -9.93 26.21 31.75
N VAL A 23 -9.32 26.54 30.61
CA VAL A 23 -10.07 27.00 29.45
C VAL A 23 -10.79 25.76 28.93
N TYR A 24 -12.11 25.70 29.16
CA TYR A 24 -12.98 24.78 28.46
C TYR A 24 -12.88 25.10 26.96
N ILE A 25 -12.11 24.32 26.21
CA ILE A 25 -12.39 24.17 24.80
C ILE A 25 -13.67 23.34 24.75
N ALA A 26 -14.79 24.02 24.58
CA ALA A 26 -16.02 23.39 24.13
C ALA A 26 -15.73 22.82 22.74
N GLN A 27 -15.30 21.57 22.71
CA GLN A 27 -15.31 20.75 21.53
C GLN A 27 -16.79 20.62 21.16
N GLN A 28 -17.24 21.47 20.24
CA GLN A 28 -18.54 21.31 19.58
C GLN A 28 -18.47 19.98 18.82
N GLN A 29 -18.77 18.89 19.53
CA GLN A 29 -19.37 17.72 18.92
C GLN A 29 -20.67 18.25 18.32
N GLN A 30 -20.64 18.52 17.02
CA GLN A 30 -21.87 18.69 16.26
C GLN A 30 -22.70 17.43 16.51
N PRO A 31 -23.90 17.55 17.11
CA PRO A 31 -24.83 16.44 17.07
C PRO A 31 -25.16 16.21 15.60
N VAL A 32 -24.99 14.97 15.14
CA VAL A 32 -25.54 14.51 13.87
C VAL A 32 -27.05 14.59 14.00
N THR A 33 -27.60 15.75 13.65
CA THR A 33 -29.02 15.93 13.41
C THR A 33 -29.27 15.41 12.01
N VAL A 34 -29.82 14.20 11.91
CA VAL A 34 -30.49 13.74 10.70
C VAL A 34 -31.76 14.60 10.59
N ALA A 35 -31.67 15.69 9.84
CA ALA A 35 -32.80 16.54 9.51
C ALA A 35 -32.89 16.67 7.98
N GLU A 36 -34.05 16.24 7.52
CA GLU A 36 -34.63 16.23 6.20
C GLU A 36 -34.51 17.58 5.45
N ILE A 37 -34.01 17.48 4.21
CA ILE A 37 -34.28 18.25 2.98
C ILE A 37 -34.95 19.63 3.17
N ASN A 38 -34.25 20.72 2.81
CA ASN A 38 -34.73 21.70 1.83
C ASN A 38 -33.68 22.75 1.44
N ASP A 39 -33.44 22.77 0.14
CA ASP A 39 -33.02 23.83 -0.78
C ASP A 39 -32.10 25.00 -0.38
N SER A 40 -31.21 25.29 -1.35
CA SER A 40 -30.52 26.56 -1.60
C SER A 40 -29.39 26.99 -0.65
N GLN A 41 -28.18 26.44 -0.88
CA GLN A 41 -26.94 27.20 -1.16
C GLN A 41 -25.76 26.22 -1.28
N GLN A 42 -25.46 25.79 -2.51
CA GLN A 42 -24.22 25.07 -2.81
C GLN A 42 -23.04 26.04 -2.66
N HIS A 43 -22.37 26.00 -1.50
CA HIS A 43 -20.96 26.33 -1.46
C HIS A 43 -20.24 25.28 -2.31
N GLN A 44 -19.88 25.71 -3.52
CA GLN A 44 -19.01 25.00 -4.44
C GLN A 44 -17.65 24.83 -3.78
N PHE A 45 -17.51 23.78 -2.97
CA PHE A 45 -16.23 23.14 -2.82
C PHE A 45 -15.83 22.73 -4.23
N SER A 46 -14.77 23.34 -4.75
CA SER A 46 -14.07 22.80 -5.90
C SER A 46 -13.67 21.39 -5.53
N THR A 47 -14.52 20.42 -5.88
CA THR A 47 -14.09 19.06 -6.16
C THR A 47 -13.01 19.27 -7.19
N VAL A 48 -11.76 19.26 -6.75
CA VAL A 48 -10.64 18.98 -7.63
C VAL A 48 -10.96 17.57 -8.08
N GLN A 49 -11.72 17.50 -9.16
CA GLN A 49 -11.78 16.37 -10.05
C GLN A 49 -10.39 16.33 -10.65
N GLN A 50 -9.44 15.91 -9.83
CA GLN A 50 -8.22 15.32 -10.28
C GLN A 50 -8.75 14.13 -11.03
N SER A 51 -8.92 14.29 -12.34
CA SER A 51 -8.71 13.21 -13.29
C SER A 51 -7.33 12.68 -12.95
N GLN A 52 -7.27 11.87 -11.89
CA GLN A 52 -6.37 10.75 -11.81
C GLN A 52 -6.68 10.04 -13.10
N GLU A 53 -5.77 10.18 -14.05
CA GLU A 53 -5.57 9.18 -15.07
C GLU A 53 -5.70 7.85 -14.33
N ILE A 54 -6.89 7.25 -14.42
CA ILE A 54 -7.17 5.96 -13.83
C ILE A 54 -6.34 5.04 -14.71
N ILE A 55 -5.06 4.87 -14.36
CA ILE A 55 -4.32 3.68 -14.75
C ILE A 55 -5.26 2.57 -14.35
N GLU A 56 -5.84 1.92 -15.36
CA GLU A 56 -6.92 0.97 -15.22
C GLU A 56 -6.42 -0.17 -14.32
N TYR A 57 -6.61 0.02 -13.02
CA TYR A 57 -6.00 -0.80 -12.02
C TYR A 57 -6.76 -2.11 -12.04
N ARG A 58 -6.23 -3.07 -12.80
CA ARG A 58 -6.89 -4.36 -13.00
C ARG A 58 -7.19 -4.97 -11.63
N GLU A 59 -8.45 -5.28 -11.41
CA GLU A 59 -8.89 -5.87 -10.16
C GLU A 59 -8.14 -7.17 -9.88
N ARG A 60 -7.88 -7.43 -8.59
CA ARG A 60 -7.26 -8.69 -8.12
C ARG A 60 -8.05 -9.94 -8.57
N SER A 61 -9.34 -9.79 -8.89
CA SER A 61 -10.23 -10.82 -9.42
C SER A 61 -9.70 -11.52 -10.68
N HIS A 62 -8.82 -10.86 -11.44
CA HIS A 62 -8.24 -11.42 -12.67
C HIS A 62 -6.93 -12.18 -12.45
N TYR A 63 -6.45 -12.28 -11.22
CA TYR A 63 -5.19 -12.92 -10.86
C TYR A 63 -5.44 -14.11 -9.92
N GLN A 64 -4.70 -15.20 -10.17
CA GLN A 64 -4.54 -16.25 -9.20
C GLN A 64 -3.66 -15.73 -8.07
N THR A 65 -4.17 -15.71 -6.83
CA THR A 65 -3.41 -15.22 -5.68
C THR A 65 -2.26 -16.19 -5.36
N ILE A 66 -1.07 -15.63 -5.13
CA ILE A 66 0.10 -16.33 -4.62
C ILE A 66 0.11 -16.11 -3.10
N PRO A 67 -0.01 -17.18 -2.28
CA PRO A 67 0.01 -17.03 -0.82
C PRO A 67 1.35 -16.45 -0.36
N LEU A 68 1.34 -15.44 0.51
CA LEU A 68 2.59 -14.78 0.94
C LEU A 68 3.48 -15.73 1.75
N GLU A 69 2.88 -16.70 2.43
CA GLU A 69 3.58 -17.78 3.15
C GLU A 69 4.36 -18.72 2.24
N SER A 70 4.08 -18.73 0.93
CA SER A 70 4.82 -19.51 -0.06
C SER A 70 6.09 -18.80 -0.56
N ILE A 71 6.26 -17.52 -0.24
CA ILE A 71 7.41 -16.71 -0.64
C ILE A 71 8.53 -16.93 0.39
N THR A 72 9.66 -17.45 -0.07
CA THR A 72 10.81 -17.80 0.78
C THR A 72 11.75 -16.60 1.02
N SER A 73 11.71 -15.60 0.14
CA SER A 73 12.47 -14.36 0.29
C SER A 73 11.88 -13.45 1.38
N GLY A 74 12.63 -12.43 1.78
CA GLY A 74 12.09 -11.37 2.63
C GLY A 74 10.88 -10.68 1.98
N LEU A 75 9.84 -10.40 2.77
CA LEU A 75 8.65 -9.65 2.33
C LEU A 75 8.83 -8.14 2.44
N GLN A 76 9.97 -7.68 2.97
CA GLN A 76 10.28 -6.26 3.17
C GLN A 76 11.60 -5.87 2.51
N GLY A 77 11.68 -4.63 2.01
CA GLY A 77 12.87 -4.13 1.31
C GLY A 77 12.79 -2.64 1.00
N SER A 78 13.87 -2.07 0.44
CA SER A 78 13.94 -0.64 0.12
C SER A 78 13.55 -0.31 -1.33
N ASP A 79 13.70 -1.27 -2.24
CA ASP A 79 13.39 -1.11 -3.66
C ASP A 79 12.26 -2.06 -4.08
N PRO A 80 11.09 -1.56 -4.50
CA PRO A 80 9.96 -2.40 -4.92
C PRO A 80 10.29 -3.36 -6.05
N ALA A 81 11.04 -2.93 -7.08
CA ALA A 81 11.35 -3.77 -8.22
C ALA A 81 12.15 -5.00 -7.81
N THR A 82 13.23 -4.79 -7.05
CA THR A 82 14.08 -5.86 -6.54
C THR A 82 13.32 -6.76 -5.56
N LEU A 83 12.51 -6.18 -4.66
CA LEU A 83 11.72 -6.93 -3.71
C LEU A 83 10.71 -7.86 -4.41
N ALA A 84 10.04 -7.38 -5.46
CA ALA A 84 9.11 -8.19 -6.25
C ALA A 84 9.82 -9.30 -7.03
N LEU A 85 10.99 -9.01 -7.61
CA LEU A 85 11.76 -10.00 -8.35
C LEU A 85 12.26 -11.13 -7.44
N ASN A 86 12.74 -10.79 -6.25
CA ASN A 86 13.15 -11.78 -5.25
C ASN A 86 11.96 -12.63 -4.78
N ALA A 87 10.81 -12.00 -4.54
CA ALA A 87 9.59 -12.70 -4.14
C ALA A 87 9.04 -13.67 -5.18
N LEU A 88 9.38 -13.44 -6.44
CA LEU A 88 8.97 -14.26 -7.58
C LEU A 88 10.09 -15.16 -8.10
N GLU A 89 11.23 -15.24 -7.43
CA GLU A 89 12.39 -16.00 -7.92
C GLU A 89 12.05 -17.47 -8.18
N ASP A 90 11.31 -18.10 -7.27
CA ASP A 90 10.86 -19.50 -7.40
C ASP A 90 9.73 -19.68 -8.44
N GLN A 91 9.07 -18.59 -8.86
CA GLN A 91 7.94 -18.61 -9.78
C GLN A 91 8.35 -18.32 -11.23
N VAL A 92 9.49 -17.65 -11.44
CA VAL A 92 9.88 -17.09 -12.74
C VAL A 92 11.09 -17.83 -13.30
N SER A 93 10.97 -18.38 -14.51
CA SER A 93 12.06 -19.13 -15.15
C SER A 93 13.18 -18.21 -15.65
N TYR A 94 14.44 -18.59 -15.43
CA TYR A 94 15.63 -17.81 -15.82
C TYR A 94 15.83 -17.71 -17.35
N ALA A 95 15.23 -18.60 -18.12
CA ALA A 95 15.41 -18.69 -19.58
C ALA A 95 14.53 -17.74 -20.40
N VAL A 96 13.92 -16.73 -19.76
CA VAL A 96 12.76 -16.03 -20.31
C VAL A 96 12.96 -14.52 -20.40
N LYS A 97 12.41 -13.89 -21.45
CA LYS A 97 12.36 -12.42 -21.54
C LYS A 97 11.42 -11.89 -20.47
N ARG A 98 11.96 -11.03 -19.59
CA ARG A 98 11.25 -10.41 -18.48
C ARG A 98 11.15 -8.91 -18.70
N LYS A 99 9.97 -8.34 -18.44
CA LYS A 99 9.74 -6.88 -18.35
C LYS A 99 9.22 -6.58 -16.96
N VAL A 100 9.84 -5.62 -16.28
CA VAL A 100 9.42 -5.17 -14.95
C VAL A 100 8.95 -3.74 -15.05
N GLU A 101 7.76 -3.48 -14.53
CA GLU A 101 7.13 -2.15 -14.50
C GLU A 101 6.73 -1.86 -13.06
N VAL A 102 7.00 -0.64 -12.61
CA VAL A 102 6.70 -0.19 -11.24
C VAL A 102 5.82 1.05 -11.32
N ASP A 103 4.64 0.95 -10.71
CA ASP A 103 3.65 2.01 -10.65
C ASP A 103 3.42 2.42 -9.18
N TYR A 104 3.32 3.74 -8.94
CA TYR A 104 3.07 4.30 -7.61
C TYR A 104 1.69 4.99 -7.59
N PRO A 105 0.60 4.24 -7.40
CA PRO A 105 -0.77 4.80 -7.39
C PRO A 105 -0.96 5.83 -6.26
N GLN A 106 -0.24 5.67 -5.16
CA GLN A 106 -0.21 6.54 -3.99
C GLN A 106 1.21 6.56 -3.42
N ARG A 107 1.56 7.59 -2.66
CA ARG A 107 2.93 7.73 -2.08
C ARG A 107 3.35 6.51 -1.24
N ASN A 108 2.40 5.89 -0.56
CA ASN A 108 2.62 4.76 0.33
C ASN A 108 2.31 3.41 -0.31
N GLN A 109 2.08 3.36 -1.63
CA GLN A 109 1.72 2.15 -2.36
C GLN A 109 2.60 1.99 -3.59
N ALA A 110 3.03 0.76 -3.87
CA ALA A 110 3.75 0.42 -5.09
C ALA A 110 3.17 -0.86 -5.67
N PHE A 111 2.96 -0.86 -6.98
CA PHE A 111 2.55 -2.03 -7.74
C PHE A 111 3.66 -2.39 -8.70
N VAL A 112 4.14 -3.62 -8.61
CA VAL A 112 5.17 -4.13 -9.51
C VAL A 112 4.54 -5.18 -10.41
N THR A 113 4.59 -4.93 -11.71
CA THR A 113 4.14 -5.89 -12.72
C THR A 113 5.36 -6.53 -13.37
N VAL A 114 5.47 -7.85 -13.25
CA VAL A 114 6.52 -8.63 -13.92
C VAL A 114 5.86 -9.42 -15.05
N THR A 115 6.18 -9.09 -16.30
CA THR A 115 5.71 -9.83 -17.47
C THR A 115 6.81 -10.76 -17.96
N GLU A 116 6.49 -12.05 -18.00
CA GLU A 116 7.33 -13.14 -18.47
C GLU A 116 6.77 -13.63 -19.82
N THR A 117 7.60 -13.68 -20.86
CA THR A 117 7.20 -14.17 -22.19
C THR A 117 8.02 -15.39 -22.59
N GLN A 118 7.42 -16.57 -22.47
CA GLN A 118 8.04 -17.84 -22.82
C GLN A 118 7.75 -18.20 -24.28
N PRO A 119 8.78 -18.57 -25.08
CA PRO A 119 8.56 -19.14 -26.39
C PRO A 119 7.92 -20.53 -26.23
N ASN A 120 6.65 -20.68 -26.63
CA ASN A 120 5.95 -21.97 -26.64
C ASN A 120 5.47 -22.32 -28.06
N GLY A 121 6.35 -22.95 -28.84
CA GLY A 121 6.07 -23.33 -30.22
C GLY A 121 5.57 -22.16 -31.08
N ASN A 122 4.34 -22.26 -31.58
CA ASN A 122 3.72 -21.27 -32.46
C ASN A 122 3.00 -20.12 -31.71
N SER A 123 2.83 -20.22 -30.40
CA SER A 123 2.11 -19.23 -29.59
C SER A 123 2.90 -18.90 -28.32
N PRO A 124 3.48 -17.70 -28.19
CA PRO A 124 4.18 -17.34 -26.97
C PRO A 124 3.21 -17.34 -25.78
N GLN A 125 3.63 -17.97 -24.69
CA GLN A 125 2.91 -17.94 -23.43
C GLN A 125 3.37 -16.71 -22.64
N VAL A 126 2.41 -15.89 -22.21
CA VAL A 126 2.71 -14.68 -21.43
C VAL A 126 2.14 -14.87 -20.03
N THR A 127 3.00 -14.85 -19.02
CA THR A 127 2.59 -14.83 -17.62
C THR A 127 2.87 -13.44 -17.06
N LYS A 128 1.85 -12.82 -16.47
CA LYS A 128 1.96 -11.54 -15.77
C LYS A 128 1.83 -11.79 -14.28
N TYR A 129 2.86 -11.44 -13.54
CA TYR A 129 2.83 -11.37 -12.09
C TYR A 129 2.57 -9.95 -11.67
N ARG A 130 1.88 -9.78 -10.55
CA ARG A 130 1.68 -8.52 -9.89
C ARG A 130 1.99 -8.67 -8.42
N VAL A 131 2.80 -7.76 -7.90
CA VAL A 131 3.12 -7.66 -6.49
C VAL A 131 2.67 -6.30 -6.02
N GLU A 132 1.84 -6.28 -4.99
CA GLU A 132 1.36 -5.06 -4.36
C GLU A 132 2.08 -4.85 -3.04
N MET A 133 2.55 -3.63 -2.82
CA MET A 133 3.34 -3.25 -1.66
C MET A 133 2.78 -2.01 -1.01
N THR A 134 2.93 -1.94 0.31
CA THR A 134 2.70 -0.73 1.09
C THR A 134 4.00 -0.29 1.76
N THR A 135 4.14 0.98 2.08
CA THR A 135 5.24 1.41 2.95
C THR A 135 4.99 0.94 4.38
N PHE A 136 5.99 0.32 4.98
CA PHE A 136 6.01 -0.12 6.37
C PHE A 136 6.67 0.94 7.28
N GLY A 137 5.96 1.32 8.34
CA GLY A 137 6.49 2.18 9.40
C GLY A 137 6.64 3.66 9.05
N ARG A 138 7.24 4.41 9.99
CA ARG A 138 7.64 5.81 9.79
C ARG A 138 9.15 5.85 9.60
N SER A 139 9.60 6.57 8.59
CA SER A 139 11.02 6.84 8.41
C SER A 139 11.57 7.55 9.66
N LEU A 140 12.59 6.98 10.32
CA LEU A 140 13.21 7.56 11.52
C LEU A 140 13.87 8.91 11.22
N LEU A 141 14.29 9.11 9.97
CA LEU A 141 14.83 10.36 9.46
C LEU A 141 13.98 10.81 8.27
N VAL A 142 13.74 12.11 8.14
CA VAL A 142 12.91 12.71 7.06
C VAL A 142 13.45 12.37 5.65
N THR A 143 14.72 11.97 5.55
CA THR A 143 15.42 11.68 4.29
C THR A 143 15.60 10.19 4.00
N SER A 144 15.24 9.27 4.90
CA SER A 144 15.43 7.84 4.61
C SER A 144 14.39 7.35 3.60
N PRO A 145 14.78 6.47 2.66
CA PRO A 145 13.83 5.85 1.75
C PRO A 145 12.80 5.03 2.55
N PRO A 146 11.55 4.93 2.06
CA PRO A 146 10.55 4.11 2.70
C PRO A 146 10.98 2.63 2.68
N VAL A 147 10.62 1.90 3.73
CA VAL A 147 10.64 0.45 3.71
C VAL A 147 9.34 0.00 3.06
N TRP A 148 9.41 -0.86 2.06
CA TRP A 148 8.27 -1.48 1.40
C TRP A 148 8.00 -2.85 2.00
N GLU A 149 6.73 -3.21 2.09
CA GLU A 149 6.26 -4.52 2.52
C GLU A 149 5.28 -5.07 1.49
N ILE A 150 5.49 -6.32 1.06
CA ILE A 150 4.57 -7.04 0.19
C ILE A 150 3.29 -7.36 0.97
N VAL A 151 2.16 -6.87 0.47
CA VAL A 151 0.84 -7.11 1.07
C VAL A 151 -0.03 -8.03 0.24
N TRP A 152 0.31 -8.24 -1.04
CA TRP A 152 -0.37 -9.17 -1.91
C TRP A 152 0.49 -9.51 -3.13
N ALA A 153 0.34 -10.74 -3.64
CA ALA A 153 0.94 -11.16 -4.89
C ALA A 153 -0.06 -12.03 -5.68
N GLY A 154 0.04 -11.97 -7.01
CA GLY A 154 -0.78 -12.81 -7.87
C GLY A 154 -0.20 -12.97 -9.27
N SER A 155 -0.65 -14.01 -9.97
CA SER A 155 -0.24 -14.33 -11.33
C SER A 155 -1.44 -14.43 -12.27
N GLN A 156 -1.22 -14.10 -13.54
CA GLN A 156 -2.20 -14.26 -14.61
C GLN A 156 -1.47 -14.80 -15.84
N THR A 157 -1.86 -15.99 -16.28
CA THR A 157 -1.35 -16.57 -17.52
C THR A 157 -2.32 -16.25 -18.66
N GLN A 158 -1.81 -15.68 -19.74
CA GLN A 158 -2.54 -15.46 -20.99
C GLN A 158 -1.87 -16.29 -22.09
N CYS A 159 -2.66 -17.13 -22.73
CA CYS A 159 -2.23 -17.89 -23.90
C CYS A 159 -2.64 -17.08 -25.14
N GLN A 160 -1.67 -16.59 -25.91
CA GLN A 160 -1.96 -15.87 -27.15
C GLN A 160 -2.41 -16.88 -28.21
N THR A 161 -3.72 -17.04 -28.39
CA THR A 161 -4.24 -17.86 -29.48
C THR A 161 -4.02 -17.12 -30.80
N GLY A 162 -3.28 -17.73 -31.73
CA GLY A 162 -3.18 -17.23 -33.09
C GLY A 162 -4.58 -17.07 -33.70
N SER A 163 -4.86 -15.93 -34.31
CA SER A 163 -6.14 -15.49 -34.87
C SER A 163 -6.93 -16.60 -35.57
N ARG A 164 -7.79 -17.30 -34.84
CA ARG A 164 -8.87 -18.12 -35.42
C ARG A 164 -10.14 -17.91 -34.60
N PRO A 165 -11.24 -17.44 -35.21
CA PRO A 165 -12.50 -17.32 -34.52
C PRO A 165 -13.10 -18.73 -34.44
N ASN A 166 -13.02 -19.39 -33.28
CA ASN A 166 -13.80 -20.60 -33.11
C ASN A 166 -14.52 -20.62 -31.76
N LYS A 167 -15.85 -20.74 -31.87
CA LYS A 167 -16.80 -20.83 -30.78
C LYS A 167 -16.65 -22.22 -30.17
N ASN A 168 -15.87 -22.37 -29.10
CA ASN A 168 -16.18 -23.28 -27.98
C ASN A 168 -15.09 -23.20 -26.92
N LEU A 169 -15.55 -23.00 -25.69
CA LEU A 169 -14.79 -22.96 -24.45
C LEU A 169 -14.16 -24.33 -24.18
N THR A 170 -12.84 -24.35 -23.98
CA THR A 170 -12.05 -25.06 -22.93
C THR A 170 -10.62 -25.15 -23.44
N GLN A 171 -9.89 -24.03 -23.49
CA GLN A 171 -8.52 -24.04 -23.99
C GLN A 171 -7.56 -24.24 -22.81
N SER A 172 -7.28 -25.51 -22.50
CA SER A 172 -6.07 -25.88 -21.75
C SER A 172 -4.87 -25.54 -22.62
N CYS A 173 -3.90 -24.80 -22.08
CA CYS A 173 -2.66 -24.51 -22.78
C CYS A 173 -1.75 -25.74 -22.62
N HIS A 174 -1.79 -26.64 -23.61
CA HIS A 174 -0.85 -27.74 -23.77
C HIS A 174 0.18 -27.39 -24.85
#